data_AF-A0A2J7W4S6-F1
#
_entry.id   AF-A0A2J7W4S6-F1
#
_cell.length_a   1.000
_cell.length_b   1.000
_cell.length_c   1.000
_cell.angle_alpha   90.00
_cell.angle_beta   90.00
_cell.angle_gamma   90.00
#
_symmetry.space_group_name_H-M   'P 1'
#
loop_
_entity.id
_entity.type
_entity.pdbx_description
1 polymer ?
#
loop_
_entity_poly.entity_id
_entity_poly.type
_entity_poly.pdbx_seq_one_letter_code
_entity_poly.pdbx_strand_id
1 'polypeptide(L)'
;MLGLAATVAAATALGRAARAEDKAGTAAEARLEALRQALADHAKEASRLDHAFRTPIGAAAAALQLLETSGDDPELQAQARQVIARQLSRMTALTESLREAAQRLGDQA
;
A
#
# COMPACT_ATOMS: atom_id res chain seq x y z
N MET A 1 15.79 -56.51 30.64
CA MET A 1 15.28 -55.12 30.74
C MET A 1 15.81 -54.24 29.60
N LEU A 2 15.59 -54.60 28.33
CA LEU A 2 16.03 -53.82 27.16
C LEU A 2 14.87 -53.34 26.27
N GLY A 3 13.67 -53.93 26.41
CA GLY A 3 12.51 -53.60 25.56
C GLY A 3 11.74 -52.33 25.96
N LEU A 4 11.89 -51.84 27.21
CA LEU A 4 11.11 -50.69 27.71
C LEU A 4 11.73 -49.33 27.34
N ALA A 5 13.04 -49.28 27.11
CA ALA A 5 13.73 -48.03 26.74
C ALA A 5 13.52 -47.67 25.25
N ALA A 6 13.42 -48.68 24.39
CA ALA A 6 13.23 -48.48 22.94
C ALA A 6 11.84 -47.91 22.60
N THR A 7 10.79 -48.29 23.34
CA THR A 7 9.42 -47.78 23.15
C THR A 7 9.26 -46.33 23.60
N VAL A 8 9.93 -45.93 24.69
CA VAL A 8 9.91 -44.53 25.16
C VAL A 8 10.68 -43.61 24.19
N ALA A 9 11.81 -44.07 23.65
CA ALA A 9 12.56 -43.32 22.64
C ALA A 9 11.75 -43.11 21.34
N ALA A 10 11.02 -44.13 20.88
CA ALA A 10 10.14 -44.03 19.72
C ALA A 10 8.95 -43.08 19.96
N ALA A 11 8.32 -43.14 21.13
CA ALA A 11 7.20 -42.25 21.48
C ALA A 11 7.61 -40.78 21.58
N THR A 12 8.80 -40.50 22.11
CA THR A 12 9.33 -39.13 22.20
C THR A 12 9.80 -38.57 20.85
N ALA A 13 10.23 -39.43 19.92
CA ALA A 13 10.54 -39.03 18.54
C ALA A 13 9.25 -38.67 17.77
N LEU A 14 8.20 -39.49 17.87
CA LEU A 14 6.90 -39.21 17.24
C LEU A 14 6.27 -37.92 17.77
N GLY A 15 6.29 -37.71 19.09
CA GLY A 15 5.74 -36.49 19.70
C GLY A 15 6.52 -35.22 19.36
N ARG A 16 7.80 -35.32 19.00
CA ARG A 16 8.61 -34.18 18.51
C ARG A 16 8.33 -33.86 17.04
N ALA A 17 8.14 -34.88 16.21
CA ALA A 17 7.79 -34.69 14.80
C ALA A 17 6.41 -34.01 14.67
N ALA A 18 5.40 -34.50 15.38
CA ALA A 18 4.06 -33.90 15.37
C ALA A 18 4.06 -32.43 15.87
N ARG A 19 4.85 -32.12 16.92
CA ARG A 19 5.01 -30.73 17.38
C ARG A 19 5.80 -29.85 16.41
N ALA A 20 6.71 -30.40 15.63
CA ALA A 20 7.44 -29.63 14.63
C ALA A 20 6.55 -29.28 13.44
N GLU A 21 5.68 -30.20 13.02
CA GLU A 21 4.67 -29.96 11.98
C GLU A 21 3.64 -28.91 12.42
N ASP A 22 3.12 -29.02 13.64
CA ASP A 22 2.18 -28.04 14.22
C ASP A 22 2.80 -26.64 14.35
N LYS A 23 4.07 -26.56 14.78
CA LYS A 23 4.83 -25.29 14.80
C LYS A 23 5.09 -24.72 13.41
N ALA A 24 5.36 -25.58 12.42
CA ALA A 24 5.56 -25.14 11.04
C ALA A 24 4.25 -24.61 10.43
N GLY A 25 3.12 -25.27 10.71
CA GLY A 25 1.78 -24.82 10.31
C GLY A 25 1.43 -23.46 10.90
N THR A 26 1.56 -23.31 12.22
CA THR A 26 1.30 -22.03 12.91
C THR A 26 2.22 -20.89 12.44
N ALA A 27 3.49 -21.18 12.14
CA ALA A 27 4.41 -20.18 11.57
C ALA A 27 4.02 -19.77 10.14
N ALA A 28 3.56 -20.70 9.31
CA ALA A 28 3.08 -20.42 7.96
C ALA A 28 1.79 -19.60 7.97
N GLU A 29 0.85 -19.91 8.88
CA GLU A 29 -0.38 -19.16 9.08
C GLU A 29 -0.10 -17.73 9.55
N ALA A 30 0.79 -17.56 10.54
CA ALA A 30 1.20 -16.23 11.00
C ALA A 30 1.83 -15.41 9.87
N ARG A 31 2.65 -16.04 9.01
CA ARG A 31 3.26 -15.38 7.86
C ARG A 31 2.23 -15.00 6.80
N LEU A 32 1.25 -15.88 6.54
CA LEU A 32 0.16 -15.59 5.61
C LEU A 32 -0.68 -14.42 6.09
N GLU A 33 -0.99 -14.36 7.39
CA GLU A 33 -1.75 -13.26 7.97
C GLU A 33 -0.98 -11.94 7.94
N ALA A 34 0.34 -11.98 8.22
CA ALA A 34 1.20 -10.81 8.06
C ALA A 34 1.20 -10.27 6.62
N LEU A 35 1.25 -11.16 5.62
CA LEU A 35 1.18 -10.78 4.20
C LEU A 35 -0.19 -10.18 3.84
N ARG A 36 -1.29 -10.76 4.34
CA ARG A 36 -2.64 -10.21 4.12
C ARG A 36 -2.78 -8.82 4.73
N GLN A 37 -2.27 -8.63 5.94
CA GLN A 37 -2.30 -7.34 6.62
C GLN A 37 -1.49 -6.30 5.83
N ALA A 38 -0.28 -6.65 5.40
CA ALA A 38 0.55 -5.77 4.57
C ALA A 38 -0.16 -5.39 3.26
N LEU A 39 -0.75 -6.36 2.54
CA LEU A 39 -1.53 -6.09 1.33
C LEU A 39 -2.73 -5.18 1.58
N ALA A 40 -3.46 -5.40 2.69
CA ALA A 40 -4.59 -4.57 3.06
C ALA A 40 -4.17 -3.12 3.33
N ASP A 41 -3.05 -2.91 3.98
CA ASP A 41 -2.53 -1.57 4.28
C ASP A 41 -2.02 -0.87 3.02
N HIS A 42 -1.36 -1.59 2.10
CA HIS A 42 -1.00 -1.08 0.78
C HIS A 42 -2.22 -0.71 -0.07
N ALA A 43 -3.28 -1.53 -0.05
CA ALA A 43 -4.52 -1.25 -0.77
C ALA A 43 -5.22 0.02 -0.25
N LYS A 44 -5.24 0.21 1.08
CA LYS A 44 -5.76 1.45 1.70
C LYS A 44 -4.96 2.66 1.27
N GLU A 45 -3.63 2.57 1.29
CA GLU A 45 -2.76 3.68 0.90
C GLU A 45 -2.93 4.04 -0.59
N ALA A 46 -3.01 3.04 -1.47
CA ALA A 46 -3.30 3.24 -2.87
C ALA A 46 -4.66 3.93 -3.09
N SER A 47 -5.70 3.50 -2.37
CA SER A 47 -7.02 4.14 -2.43
C SER A 47 -6.99 5.59 -1.93
N ARG A 48 -6.21 5.87 -0.89
CA ARG A 48 -6.04 7.24 -0.36
C ARG A 48 -5.35 8.13 -1.38
N LEU A 49 -4.30 7.63 -2.02
CA LEU A 49 -3.57 8.38 -3.05
C LEU A 49 -4.44 8.64 -4.28
N ASP A 50 -5.17 7.64 -4.80
CA ASP A 50 -6.12 7.82 -5.91
C ASP A 50 -7.12 8.94 -5.59
N HIS A 51 -7.74 8.89 -4.41
CA HIS A 51 -8.67 9.93 -3.99
C HIS A 51 -7.99 11.32 -3.89
N ALA A 52 -6.77 11.37 -3.35
CA ALA A 52 -6.01 12.60 -3.22
C ALA A 52 -5.64 13.22 -4.58
N PHE A 53 -5.39 12.43 -5.62
CA PHE A 53 -5.11 12.90 -6.98
C PHE A 53 -6.34 13.47 -7.68
N ARG A 54 -7.53 12.92 -7.46
CA ARG A 54 -8.76 13.36 -8.15
C ARG A 54 -9.09 14.83 -7.90
N THR A 55 -8.88 15.31 -6.68
CA THR A 55 -9.18 16.70 -6.29
C THR A 55 -8.37 17.74 -7.10
N PRO A 56 -7.03 17.74 -7.10
CA PRO A 56 -6.24 18.70 -7.86
C PRO A 56 -6.44 18.54 -9.38
N ILE A 57 -6.64 17.31 -9.89
CA ILE A 57 -6.94 17.08 -11.30
C ILE A 57 -8.26 17.76 -11.69
N GLY A 58 -9.33 17.56 -10.91
CA GLY A 58 -10.62 18.19 -11.16
C GLY A 58 -10.55 19.72 -11.10
N ALA A 59 -9.84 20.27 -10.11
CA ALA A 59 -9.65 21.71 -9.98
C ALA A 59 -8.82 22.30 -11.15
N ALA A 60 -7.78 21.59 -11.61
CA ALA A 60 -6.99 22.00 -12.77
C ALA A 60 -7.83 21.94 -14.07
N ALA A 61 -8.65 20.91 -14.23
CA ALA A 61 -9.56 20.78 -15.38
C ALA A 61 -10.60 21.91 -15.43
N ALA A 62 -11.21 22.25 -14.28
CA ALA A 62 -12.14 23.37 -14.19
C ALA A 62 -11.45 24.72 -14.49
N ALA A 63 -10.23 24.92 -14.00
CA ALA A 63 -9.46 26.12 -14.30
C ALA A 63 -9.05 26.20 -15.78
N LEU A 64 -8.77 25.06 -16.43
CA LEU A 64 -8.51 25.03 -17.87
C LEU A 64 -9.77 25.43 -18.66
N GLN A 65 -10.94 24.92 -18.28
CA GLN A 65 -12.21 25.33 -18.90
C GLN A 65 -12.48 26.83 -18.71
N LEU A 66 -12.12 27.41 -17.56
CA LEU A 66 -12.21 28.86 -17.35
C LEU A 66 -11.29 29.62 -18.32
N LEU A 67 -10.06 29.16 -18.56
CA LEU A 67 -9.17 29.78 -19.56
C LEU A 67 -9.73 29.73 -20.98
N GLU A 68 -10.36 28.62 -21.34
CA GLU A 68 -10.94 28.41 -22.67
C GLU A 68 -12.20 29.28 -22.88
N THR A 69 -12.92 29.61 -21.81
CA THR A 69 -14.20 30.34 -21.85
C THR A 69 -14.08 31.81 -21.46
N SER A 70 -12.96 32.25 -20.88
CA SER A 70 -12.79 33.60 -20.32
C SER A 70 -12.72 34.74 -21.36
N GLY A 71 -12.63 34.42 -22.66
CA GLY A 71 -12.43 35.43 -23.70
C GLY A 71 -11.18 36.29 -23.42
N ASP A 72 -11.31 37.61 -23.58
CA ASP A 72 -10.23 38.59 -23.37
C ASP A 72 -10.17 39.15 -21.94
N ASP A 73 -10.72 38.47 -20.93
CA ASP A 73 -10.58 38.89 -19.52
C ASP A 73 -9.20 38.48 -18.96
N PRO A 74 -8.22 39.41 -18.85
CA PRO A 74 -6.87 39.06 -18.40
C PRO A 74 -6.83 38.67 -16.91
N GLU A 75 -7.76 39.16 -16.10
CA GLU A 75 -7.78 38.88 -14.66
C GLU A 75 -8.26 37.46 -14.42
N LEU A 76 -9.35 37.06 -15.08
CA LEU A 76 -9.87 35.70 -15.01
C LEU A 76 -8.85 34.68 -15.55
N GLN A 77 -8.16 35.01 -16.65
CA GLN A 77 -7.09 34.17 -17.16
C GLN A 77 -5.92 34.03 -16.16
N ALA A 78 -5.52 35.12 -15.51
CA ALA A 78 -4.46 35.09 -14.51
C ALA A 78 -4.84 34.20 -13.30
N GLN A 79 -6.07 34.34 -12.80
CA GLN A 79 -6.58 33.53 -11.69
C GLN A 79 -6.61 32.04 -12.04
N ALA A 80 -7.11 31.69 -13.23
CA ALA A 80 -7.17 30.31 -13.70
C ALA A 80 -5.77 29.68 -13.86
N ARG A 81 -4.81 30.41 -14.44
CA ARG A 81 -3.39 29.97 -14.49
C ARG A 81 -2.81 29.75 -13.11
N GLN A 82 -3.14 30.61 -12.15
CA GLN A 82 -2.67 30.46 -10.76
C GLN A 82 -3.24 29.21 -10.08
N VAL A 83 -4.52 28.88 -10.33
CA VAL A 83 -5.12 27.63 -9.85
C VAL A 83 -4.38 26.43 -10.42
N ILE A 84 -4.17 26.40 -11.74
CA ILE A 84 -3.44 25.31 -12.42
C ILE A 84 -2.04 25.14 -11.83
N ALA A 85 -1.28 26.23 -11.68
CA ALA A 85 0.06 26.18 -11.10
C ALA A 85 0.07 25.59 -9.68
N ARG A 86 -0.89 25.98 -8.83
CA ARG A 86 -1.03 25.41 -7.48
C ARG A 86 -1.37 23.93 -7.52
N GLN A 87 -2.29 23.51 -8.40
CA GLN A 87 -2.68 22.10 -8.49
C GLN A 87 -1.55 21.23 -9.03
N LEU A 88 -0.78 21.72 -10.01
CA LEU A 88 0.42 21.03 -10.50
C LEU A 88 1.44 20.82 -9.37
N SER A 89 1.72 21.85 -8.56
CA SER A 89 2.60 21.72 -7.40
C SER A 89 2.10 20.67 -6.40
N ARG A 90 0.79 20.64 -6.12
CA ARG A 90 0.18 19.61 -5.27
C ARG A 90 0.30 18.20 -5.87
N MET A 91 0.06 18.06 -7.18
CA MET A 91 0.21 16.78 -7.87
C MET A 91 1.65 16.28 -7.82
N THR A 92 2.65 17.16 -7.96
CA THR A 92 4.07 16.78 -7.79
C THR A 92 4.35 16.24 -6.38
N ALA A 93 3.80 16.86 -5.34
CA ALA A 93 3.94 16.35 -3.98
C ALA A 93 3.26 14.96 -3.82
N LEU A 94 2.08 14.78 -4.40
CA LEU A 94 1.39 13.48 -4.38
C LEU A 94 2.15 12.40 -5.16
N THR A 95 2.85 12.75 -6.25
CA THR A 95 3.70 11.79 -6.97
C THR A 95 4.89 11.33 -6.13
N GLU A 96 5.43 12.18 -5.26
CA GLU A 96 6.47 11.77 -4.32
C GLU A 96 5.89 10.81 -3.27
N SER A 97 4.71 11.11 -2.71
CA SER A 97 4.04 10.18 -1.79
C SER A 97 3.72 8.82 -2.43
N LEU A 98 3.35 8.81 -3.71
CA LEU A 98 3.15 7.58 -4.48
C LEU A 98 4.46 6.81 -4.66
N ARG A 99 5.57 7.50 -4.95
CA ARG A 99 6.89 6.89 -5.07
C ARG A 99 7.32 6.24 -3.76
N GLU A 100 7.15 6.94 -2.65
CA GLU A 100 7.46 6.39 -1.32
C GLU A 100 6.59 5.17 -0.99
N ALA A 101 5.30 5.19 -1.34
CA ALA A 101 4.41 4.05 -1.18
C ALA A 101 4.87 2.84 -2.01
N ALA A 102 5.27 3.07 -3.26
CA ALA A 102 5.80 2.03 -4.15
C ALA A 102 7.12 1.43 -3.64
N GLN A 103 8.01 2.26 -3.08
CA GLN A 103 9.26 1.79 -2.46
C GLN A 103 9.00 0.91 -1.24
N ARG A 104 8.09 1.32 -0.35
CA ARG A 104 7.69 0.50 0.81
C ARG A 104 7.11 -0.86 0.41
N LEU A 105 6.39 -0.91 -0.71
CA LEU A 105 5.90 -2.17 -1.26
C LEU A 105 7.06 -3.07 -1.77
N GLY A 106 8.04 -2.48 -2.47
CA GLY A 106 9.20 -3.20 -2.99
C GLY A 106 10.15 -3.72 -1.91
N ASP A 107 10.32 -2.97 -0.81
CA ASP A 107 11.18 -3.37 0.31
C ASP A 107 10.55 -4.47 1.19
N GLN A 108 9.24 -4.72 1.05
CA GLN A 108 8.47 -5.71 1.80
C GLN A 108 8.12 -6.97 0.98
N ALA A 109 8.43 -6.98 -0.32
CA ALA A 109 8.19 -8.09 -1.25
C ALA A 109 9.40 -9.02 -1.35
#